data_AF-A0A419YB02-F1
#
_entry.id   AF-A0A419YB02-F1
#
_cell.length_a   1.000
_cell.length_b   1.000
_cell.length_c   1.000
_cell.angle_alpha   90.00
_cell.angle_beta   90.00
_cell.angle_gamma   90.00
#
_symmetry.space_group_name_H-M   'P 1'
#
loop_
_entity.id
_entity.type
_entity.pdbx_description
1 polymer ?
#
loop_
_entity_poly.entity_id
_entity_poly.type
_entity_poly.pdbx_seq_one_letter_code
_entity_poly.pdbx_strand_id
1 'polypeptide(L)'
;MPHRMSHQHGPRRLPRLIALLASGTLGLGLVGLPATATAAVNQVITYGDLTGDGHPDIVLPDSAGDLRAVQGGSGTVDTGQLYGPAATSPTGTWQGVRTTHRGSLRGSIAVDELIAHPAGDPRLYLYQNSSTTLTSRTSFYLNGSTTQGAVTCVDGGGAAIGCPSELGTDWSNASQVLAVGSVSNETAGTPARTNLVAVIGTKLWLFSPGSNNVKLLAPVDTLLSGLDWSDYDLIGPGPANGTTTCTDAAGTTTTTSQATLWARERSTGRILSYPFTRNAAANCAVDPSAAADPAQGTVIGSGIDPAVYPVVGSVGDLTGDGVPDLYGQDPEGRVTVWPGTVGDAIGHPGAVTGFGAPPVG
;
A
#
# COMPACT_ATOMS: atom_id res chain seq x y z
N MET A 1 -47.03 -28.90 -73.10
CA MET A 1 -46.33 -30.18 -72.84
C MET A 1 -45.32 -29.95 -71.72
N PRO A 2 -45.25 -30.84 -70.71
CA PRO A 2 -44.68 -30.54 -69.38
C PRO A 2 -43.35 -31.26 -69.09
N HIS A 3 -42.62 -30.80 -68.06
CA HIS A 3 -41.92 -31.57 -67.02
C HIS A 3 -40.94 -30.65 -66.26
N ARG A 4 -40.57 -30.81 -64.98
CA ARG A 4 -41.14 -31.44 -63.77
C ARG A 4 -40.19 -31.04 -62.61
N MET A 5 -40.79 -30.88 -61.43
CA MET A 5 -40.28 -30.75 -60.05
C MET A 5 -38.87 -31.28 -59.67
N SER A 6 -38.22 -30.69 -58.65
CA SER A 6 -38.17 -31.29 -57.29
C SER A 6 -37.51 -30.41 -56.20
N HIS A 7 -38.06 -30.52 -55.00
CA HIS A 7 -37.71 -29.98 -53.68
C HIS A 7 -36.37 -30.49 -53.10
N GLN A 8 -35.76 -29.76 -52.15
CA GLN A 8 -35.72 -30.17 -50.71
C GLN A 8 -35.02 -29.16 -49.76
N HIS A 9 -35.55 -29.11 -48.53
CA HIS A 9 -35.12 -28.34 -47.37
C HIS A 9 -33.86 -28.90 -46.67
N GLY A 10 -33.12 -28.04 -45.93
CA GLY A 10 -32.17 -28.44 -44.88
C GLY A 10 -31.65 -27.25 -44.06
N PRO A 11 -31.26 -27.41 -42.77
CA PRO A 11 -31.59 -26.46 -41.70
C PRO A 11 -30.43 -25.62 -41.11
N ARG A 12 -30.82 -24.62 -40.29
CA ARG A 12 -30.01 -23.80 -39.37
C ARG A 12 -29.27 -24.64 -38.30
N ARG A 13 -28.06 -24.23 -37.92
CA ARG A 13 -27.56 -24.15 -36.51
C ARG A 13 -26.24 -23.34 -36.42
N LEU A 14 -26.08 -22.70 -35.28
CA LEU A 14 -25.17 -21.59 -34.89
C LEU A 14 -23.86 -22.12 -34.23
N PRO A 15 -22.92 -21.26 -33.77
CA PRO A 15 -21.50 -21.22 -34.16
C PRO A 15 -20.55 -22.03 -33.25
N ARG A 16 -19.29 -22.21 -33.67
CA ARG A 16 -18.23 -22.69 -32.78
C ARG A 16 -16.91 -21.94 -32.94
N LEU A 17 -16.53 -21.37 -31.81
CA LEU A 17 -15.23 -20.89 -31.33
C LEU A 17 -14.05 -21.77 -31.81
N ILE A 18 -13.02 -21.16 -32.40
CA ILE A 18 -11.73 -21.83 -32.68
C ILE A 18 -10.72 -21.31 -31.65
N ALA A 19 -10.32 -22.20 -30.74
CA ALA A 19 -9.10 -22.05 -29.94
C ALA A 19 -7.99 -22.84 -30.65
N LEU A 20 -6.85 -22.19 -30.90
CA LEU A 20 -5.68 -22.80 -31.52
C LEU A 20 -4.60 -22.98 -30.44
N LEU A 21 -4.38 -24.23 -30.02
CA LEU A 21 -3.16 -24.67 -29.33
C LEU A 21 -2.69 -25.93 -30.04
N ALA A 22 -1.49 -25.88 -30.62
CA ALA A 22 -0.78 -27.04 -31.13
C ALA A 22 0.63 -27.02 -30.53
N SER A 23 0.84 -27.88 -29.53
CA SER A 23 2.16 -28.27 -29.05
C SER A 23 2.46 -29.66 -29.62
N GLY A 24 3.48 -29.76 -30.46
CA GLY A 24 3.96 -31.02 -31.03
C GLY A 24 4.76 -31.83 -30.03
N THR A 25 4.42 -33.11 -29.91
CA THR A 25 5.16 -34.14 -29.18
C THR A 25 6.04 -34.96 -30.12
N LEU A 26 7.32 -35.16 -29.75
CA LEU A 26 8.13 -36.32 -30.11
C LEU A 26 8.96 -36.67 -28.87
N GLY A 27 8.73 -37.87 -28.34
CA GLY A 27 9.26 -38.31 -27.05
C GLY A 27 10.53 -39.15 -27.13
N LEU A 28 11.08 -39.44 -25.95
CA LEU A 28 11.77 -40.67 -25.57
C LEU A 28 11.90 -40.69 -24.05
N GLY A 29 11.58 -41.84 -23.45
CA GLY A 29 11.13 -41.96 -22.07
C GLY A 29 12.19 -41.81 -20.97
N LEU A 30 11.70 -41.41 -19.79
CA LEU A 30 12.20 -41.83 -18.48
C LEU A 30 11.01 -41.77 -17.49
N VAL A 31 10.94 -42.78 -16.64
CA VAL A 31 9.96 -43.07 -15.57
C VAL A 31 9.22 -41.85 -15.01
N GLY A 32 7.91 -41.75 -15.30
CA GLY A 32 7.04 -40.70 -14.77
C GLY A 32 6.50 -41.04 -13.38
N LEU A 33 7.08 -40.43 -12.34
CA LEU A 33 6.37 -40.15 -11.09
C LEU A 33 5.13 -39.30 -11.42
N PRO A 34 3.99 -39.45 -10.72
CA PRO A 34 2.87 -38.54 -10.93
C PRO A 34 3.32 -37.15 -10.49
N ALA A 35 3.64 -36.28 -11.46
CA ALA A 35 3.75 -34.87 -11.22
C ALA A 35 2.36 -34.41 -10.76
N THR A 36 2.18 -34.28 -9.45
CA THR A 36 1.15 -33.42 -8.90
C THR A 36 1.49 -32.02 -9.40
N ALA A 37 0.94 -31.65 -10.55
CA ALA A 37 0.81 -30.28 -10.96
C ALA A 37 -0.10 -29.63 -9.91
N THR A 38 0.50 -29.13 -8.84
CA THR A 38 -0.10 -28.07 -8.05
C THR A 38 -0.42 -26.97 -9.05
N ALA A 39 -1.70 -26.79 -9.35
CA ALA A 39 -2.14 -25.56 -9.98
C ALA A 39 -1.62 -24.44 -9.09
N ALA A 40 -0.64 -23.68 -9.57
CA ALA A 40 -0.28 -22.43 -8.95
C ALA A 40 -1.57 -21.60 -8.98
N VAL A 41 -2.24 -21.50 -7.83
CA VAL A 41 -3.27 -20.49 -7.65
C VAL A 41 -2.54 -19.20 -7.97
N ASN A 42 -2.99 -18.51 -9.02
CA ASN A 42 -2.46 -17.22 -9.40
C ASN A 42 -2.84 -16.28 -8.25
N GLN A 43 -2.06 -16.28 -7.17
CA GLN A 43 -2.40 -15.53 -5.96
C GLN A 43 -2.51 -14.07 -6.37
N VAL A 44 -3.71 -13.53 -6.21
CA VAL A 44 -3.95 -12.11 -6.34
C VAL A 44 -3.14 -11.44 -5.25
N ILE A 45 -2.33 -10.45 -5.62
CA ILE A 45 -1.58 -9.67 -4.66
C ILE A 45 -2.57 -8.79 -3.91
N THR A 46 -2.80 -9.09 -2.64
CA THR A 46 -3.51 -8.20 -1.72
C THR A 46 -2.46 -7.35 -1.02
N TYR A 47 -2.47 -6.04 -1.29
CA TYR A 47 -1.64 -5.12 -0.52
C TYR A 47 -2.28 -4.85 0.84
N GLY A 48 -1.46 -4.69 1.87
CA GLY A 48 -1.92 -4.64 3.26
C GLY A 48 -1.93 -6.01 3.93
N ASP A 49 -1.73 -7.10 3.18
CA ASP A 49 -1.81 -8.47 3.68
C ASP A 49 -0.44 -8.94 4.20
N LEU A 50 -0.31 -9.00 5.53
CA LEU A 50 0.86 -9.52 6.23
C LEU A 50 0.74 -11.01 6.54
N THR A 51 -0.47 -11.57 6.60
CA THR A 51 -0.69 -12.95 7.01
C THR A 51 -0.81 -13.94 5.83
N GLY A 52 -0.80 -13.42 4.61
CA GLY A 52 -1.02 -14.15 3.36
C GLY A 52 -2.41 -14.79 3.26
N ASP A 53 -3.39 -14.29 4.03
CA ASP A 53 -4.76 -14.80 4.03
C ASP A 53 -5.64 -14.17 2.95
N GLY A 54 -5.10 -13.21 2.20
CA GLY A 54 -5.76 -12.49 1.13
C GLY A 54 -6.48 -11.23 1.58
N HIS A 55 -6.40 -10.85 2.85
CA HIS A 55 -7.01 -9.65 3.42
C HIS A 55 -5.97 -8.71 4.06
N PRO A 56 -6.21 -7.39 4.07
CA PRO A 56 -5.36 -6.47 4.81
C PRO A 56 -5.38 -6.72 6.33
N ASP A 57 -4.22 -6.63 6.96
CA ASP A 57 -4.03 -6.88 8.39
C ASP A 57 -3.73 -5.59 9.16
N ILE A 58 -4.44 -5.35 10.27
CA ILE A 58 -4.05 -4.30 11.22
C ILE A 58 -2.99 -4.89 12.17
N VAL A 59 -1.82 -4.27 12.28
CA VAL A 59 -0.79 -4.70 13.25
C VAL A 59 -0.51 -3.67 14.33
N LEU A 60 -0.75 -4.06 15.58
CA LEU A 60 -0.63 -3.18 16.76
C LEU A 60 0.02 -3.95 17.93
N PRO A 61 0.79 -3.27 18.80
CA PRO A 61 1.34 -3.90 19.99
C PRO A 61 0.24 -4.14 21.04
N ASP A 62 0.28 -5.29 21.70
CA ASP A 62 -0.59 -5.66 22.80
C ASP A 62 -0.06 -5.20 24.17
N SER A 63 -0.85 -5.42 25.22
CA SER A 63 -0.48 -5.07 26.60
C SER A 63 0.78 -5.79 27.12
N ALA A 64 1.16 -6.94 26.55
CA ALA A 64 2.39 -7.67 26.86
C ALA A 64 3.61 -7.16 26.05
N GLY A 65 3.39 -6.31 25.06
CA GLY A 65 4.39 -5.78 24.15
C GLY A 65 4.71 -6.68 22.97
N ASP A 66 3.89 -7.71 22.72
CA ASP A 66 3.91 -8.49 21.48
C ASP A 66 3.21 -7.71 20.37
N LEU A 67 3.61 -7.92 19.11
CA LEU A 67 2.91 -7.42 17.94
C LEU A 67 1.80 -8.39 17.54
N ARG A 68 0.57 -7.90 17.47
CA ARG A 68 -0.62 -8.66 17.11
C ARG A 68 -1.17 -8.24 15.76
N ALA A 69 -1.59 -9.21 14.96
CA ALA A 69 -2.42 -8.97 13.78
C ALA A 69 -3.90 -9.09 14.19
N VAL A 70 -4.65 -8.02 13.99
CA VAL A 70 -6.11 -7.97 14.15
C VAL A 70 -6.74 -8.18 12.78
N GLN A 71 -7.14 -9.42 12.53
CA GLN A 71 -7.79 -9.84 11.29
C GLN A 71 -9.28 -9.49 11.32
N GLY A 72 -9.87 -9.19 10.16
CA GLY A 72 -11.32 -8.94 10.02
C GLY A 72 -11.82 -7.60 10.59
N GLY A 73 -10.91 -6.66 10.88
CA GLY A 73 -11.26 -5.26 11.12
C GLY A 73 -12.00 -4.93 12.42
N SER A 74 -12.25 -5.87 13.32
CA SER A 74 -12.84 -5.53 14.63
C SER A 74 -12.44 -6.53 15.71
N GLY A 75 -12.29 -6.04 16.94
CA GLY A 75 -11.88 -6.86 18.09
C GLY A 75 -10.92 -6.15 19.03
N THR A 76 -10.35 -6.88 19.96
CA THR A 76 -9.32 -6.38 20.88
C THR A 76 -7.93 -6.80 20.42
N VAL A 77 -6.96 -5.89 20.44
CA VAL A 77 -5.57 -6.18 20.01
C VAL A 77 -5.00 -7.37 20.79
N ASP A 78 -5.22 -7.44 22.10
CA ASP A 78 -4.73 -8.52 22.97
C ASP A 78 -5.22 -9.93 22.56
N THR A 79 -6.33 -10.02 21.82
CA THR A 79 -6.86 -11.30 21.31
C THR A 79 -6.45 -11.59 19.86
N GLY A 80 -5.74 -10.67 19.21
CA GLY A 80 -5.26 -10.84 17.85
C GLY A 80 -4.25 -11.98 17.71
N GLN A 81 -4.01 -12.40 16.47
CA GLN A 81 -2.99 -13.38 16.16
C GLN A 81 -1.62 -12.85 16.59
N LEU A 82 -0.84 -13.64 17.32
CA LEU A 82 0.56 -13.30 17.60
C LEU A 82 1.34 -13.26 16.27
N TYR A 83 1.79 -12.08 15.88
CA TYR A 83 2.54 -11.87 14.64
C TYR A 83 4.05 -11.74 14.91
N GLY A 84 4.42 -11.06 16.00
CA GLY A 84 5.81 -10.89 16.42
C GLY A 84 5.94 -10.86 17.94
N PRO A 85 6.58 -11.83 18.59
CA PRO A 85 6.87 -11.75 20.03
C PRO A 85 7.64 -10.49 20.39
N ALA A 86 7.47 -9.95 21.60
CA ALA A 86 8.14 -8.74 22.08
C ALA A 86 9.66 -8.77 21.88
N ALA A 87 10.27 -9.95 22.10
CA ALA A 87 11.70 -10.19 21.95
C ALA A 87 12.22 -10.04 20.50
N THR A 88 11.35 -10.07 19.49
CA THR A 88 11.74 -9.89 18.08
C THR A 88 11.76 -8.42 17.65
N SER A 89 11.20 -7.52 18.46
CA SER A 89 11.24 -6.07 18.21
C SER A 89 12.68 -5.51 18.23
N PRO A 90 12.91 -4.27 17.76
CA PRO A 90 14.22 -3.64 17.85
C PRO A 90 14.64 -3.26 19.28
N THR A 91 13.69 -3.10 20.20
CA THR A 91 13.93 -2.54 21.55
C THR A 91 13.60 -3.52 22.68
N GLY A 92 13.20 -4.76 22.37
CA GLY A 92 12.75 -5.77 23.34
C GLY A 92 11.26 -5.69 23.70
N THR A 93 10.54 -4.71 23.14
CA THR A 93 9.08 -4.61 23.12
C THR A 93 8.61 -3.91 21.84
N TRP A 94 7.43 -4.26 21.31
CA TRP A 94 6.83 -3.52 20.20
C TRP A 94 6.16 -2.21 20.65
N GLN A 95 5.98 -2.01 21.97
CA GLN A 95 5.44 -0.77 22.49
C GLN A 95 6.38 0.41 22.21
N GLY A 96 5.83 1.48 21.64
CA GLY A 96 6.59 2.68 21.24
C GLY A 96 7.45 2.50 19.98
N VAL A 97 7.46 1.30 19.37
CA VAL A 97 8.04 1.08 18.05
C VAL A 97 6.98 1.42 17.01
N ARG A 98 7.30 2.35 16.10
CA ARG A 98 6.39 2.68 15.00
C ARG A 98 6.48 1.59 13.95
N THR A 99 5.34 1.10 13.50
CA THR A 99 5.24 0.05 12.48
C THR A 99 4.43 0.53 11.29
N THR A 100 4.79 0.06 10.11
CA THR A 100 4.03 0.30 8.88
C THR A 100 4.27 -0.82 7.88
N HIS A 101 3.30 -1.12 7.04
CA HIS A 101 3.41 -2.05 5.94
C HIS A 101 2.41 -1.66 4.86
N ARG A 102 2.80 -1.91 3.61
CA ARG A 102 1.97 -1.89 2.41
C ARG A 102 2.82 -2.34 1.24
N GLY A 103 2.75 -3.60 0.85
CA GLY A 103 3.72 -4.24 -0.02
C GLY A 103 5.09 -4.38 0.63
N SER A 104 6.15 -4.36 -0.19
CA SER A 104 7.53 -4.56 0.25
C SER A 104 8.48 -3.55 -0.41
N LEU A 105 9.58 -3.19 0.26
CA LEU A 105 10.69 -2.46 -0.36
C LEU A 105 11.51 -3.34 -1.33
N ARG A 106 11.34 -4.66 -1.25
CA ARG A 106 11.95 -5.67 -2.12
C ARG A 106 11.00 -6.02 -3.26
N GLY A 107 11.57 -6.44 -4.39
CA GLY A 107 10.80 -6.86 -5.55
C GLY A 107 10.38 -8.33 -5.45
N SER A 108 9.26 -8.65 -6.10
CA SER A 108 8.71 -10.01 -6.21
C SER A 108 8.32 -10.65 -4.88
N ILE A 109 7.92 -9.84 -3.89
CA ILE A 109 7.39 -10.33 -2.61
C ILE A 109 5.86 -10.26 -2.67
N ALA A 110 5.20 -11.40 -2.46
CA ALA A 110 3.75 -11.52 -2.66
C ALA A 110 2.91 -11.07 -1.47
N VAL A 111 3.50 -11.03 -0.27
CA VAL A 111 2.90 -10.53 0.97
C VAL A 111 3.60 -9.26 1.41
N ASP A 112 2.94 -8.48 2.23
CA ASP A 112 3.53 -7.31 2.83
C ASP A 112 4.73 -7.67 3.71
N GLU A 113 5.66 -6.72 3.81
CA GLU A 113 6.74 -6.75 4.80
C GLU A 113 6.58 -5.60 5.78
N LEU A 114 6.95 -5.86 7.02
CA LEU A 114 6.82 -4.90 8.11
C LEU A 114 8.06 -4.01 8.15
N ILE A 115 7.86 -2.70 8.18
CA ILE A 115 8.89 -1.72 8.47
C ILE A 115 8.69 -1.23 9.90
N ALA A 116 9.76 -1.21 10.68
CA ALA A 116 9.75 -0.74 12.06
C ALA A 116 10.78 0.38 12.29
N HIS A 117 10.39 1.35 13.11
CA HIS A 117 11.25 2.46 13.52
C HIS A 117 11.06 2.75 15.02
N PRO A 118 12.05 2.43 15.86
CA PRO A 118 12.11 2.99 17.20
C PRO A 118 12.32 4.50 17.12
N ALA A 119 11.63 5.27 17.96
CA ALA A 119 11.75 6.72 17.96
C ALA A 119 13.22 7.16 18.18
N GLY A 120 13.72 8.00 17.27
CA GLY A 120 15.10 8.50 17.32
C GLY A 120 16.18 7.54 16.83
N ASP A 121 15.82 6.33 16.38
CA ASP A 121 16.81 5.40 15.83
C ASP A 121 17.32 5.90 14.46
N PRO A 122 18.64 5.90 14.19
CA PRO A 122 19.17 6.26 12.88
C PRO A 122 18.78 5.28 11.76
N ARG A 123 18.20 4.12 12.07
CA ARG A 123 17.90 3.06 11.10
C ARG A 123 16.42 2.72 11.10
N LEU A 124 15.93 2.40 9.90
CA LEU A 124 14.72 1.60 9.75
C LEU A 124 15.06 0.12 9.75
N TYR A 125 14.11 -0.69 10.18
CA TYR A 125 14.21 -2.15 10.17
C TYR A 125 13.15 -2.73 9.25
N LEU A 126 13.58 -3.41 8.18
CA LEU A 126 12.70 -4.21 7.35
C LEU A 126 12.67 -5.64 7.91
N TYR A 127 11.49 -6.06 8.35
CA TYR A 127 11.21 -7.43 8.76
C TYR A 127 10.64 -8.20 7.58
N GLN A 128 11.38 -9.22 7.16
CA GLN A 128 10.96 -10.07 6.06
C GLN A 128 9.95 -11.10 6.55
N ASN A 129 8.95 -11.33 5.72
CA ASN A 129 7.80 -12.12 6.08
C ASN A 129 7.66 -13.36 5.18
N SER A 130 7.22 -14.47 5.77
CA SER A 130 6.84 -15.71 5.06
C SER A 130 5.38 -16.09 5.35
N SER A 131 4.50 -15.09 5.27
CA SER A 131 3.05 -15.10 5.54
C SER A 131 2.61 -15.39 6.98
N THR A 132 3.35 -16.10 7.83
CA THR A 132 2.83 -16.43 9.19
C THR A 132 3.67 -15.92 10.33
N THR A 133 4.86 -15.37 10.05
CA THR A 133 5.79 -14.92 11.07
C THR A 133 6.88 -14.03 10.49
N LEU A 134 7.47 -13.20 11.35
CA LEU A 134 8.66 -12.42 11.06
C LEU A 134 9.88 -13.33 10.98
N THR A 135 10.44 -13.51 9.78
CA THR A 135 11.48 -14.52 9.52
C THR A 135 12.91 -14.00 9.67
N SER A 136 13.15 -12.75 9.29
CA SER A 136 14.47 -12.12 9.38
C SER A 136 14.33 -10.60 9.39
N ARG A 137 15.41 -9.90 9.74
CA ARG A 137 15.42 -8.44 9.83
C ARG A 137 16.70 -7.86 9.22
N THR A 138 16.53 -6.82 8.41
CA THR A 138 17.63 -6.00 7.88
C THR A 138 17.43 -4.55 8.30
N SER A 139 18.46 -3.90 8.83
CA SER A 139 18.43 -2.47 9.13
C SER A 139 19.04 -1.63 8.00
N PHE A 140 18.50 -0.45 7.72
CA PHE A 140 18.97 0.43 6.65
C PHE A 140 18.84 1.92 6.98
N TYR A 141 19.66 2.74 6.32
CA TYR A 141 19.70 4.20 6.44
C TYR A 141 18.88 4.88 5.32
N LEU A 142 18.80 6.22 5.30
CA LEU A 142 18.03 6.99 4.32
C LEU A 142 18.40 6.63 2.87
N ASN A 143 19.70 6.43 2.60
CA ASN A 143 20.20 6.01 1.28
C ASN A 143 19.80 4.58 0.86
N GLY A 144 18.96 3.89 1.64
CA GLY A 144 18.46 2.55 1.37
C GLY A 144 19.46 1.43 1.62
N SER A 145 20.61 1.71 2.24
CA SER A 145 21.69 0.74 2.41
C SER A 145 21.94 0.41 3.89
N THR A 146 22.61 -0.71 4.16
CA THR A 146 23.03 -1.08 5.52
C THR A 146 24.18 -0.21 6.05
N THR A 147 24.85 0.53 5.16
CA THR A 147 25.88 1.52 5.47
C THR A 147 25.34 2.93 5.24
N GLN A 148 25.55 3.80 6.22
CA GLN A 148 25.18 5.21 6.13
C GLN A 148 25.93 5.89 4.98
N GLY A 149 25.24 6.74 4.25
CA GLY A 149 25.81 7.46 3.12
C GLY A 149 24.93 8.62 2.68
N ALA A 150 25.49 9.45 1.80
CA ALA A 150 24.81 10.64 1.32
C ALA A 150 23.58 10.32 0.46
N VAL A 151 22.65 11.27 0.45
CA VAL A 151 21.47 11.34 -0.39
C VAL A 151 21.49 12.63 -1.21
N THR A 152 20.71 12.68 -2.27
CA THR A 152 20.41 13.90 -3.03
C THR A 152 18.94 14.23 -2.92
N CYS A 153 18.59 15.51 -3.05
CA CYS A 153 17.23 15.95 -2.82
C CYS A 153 16.64 16.63 -4.06
N VAL A 154 15.35 16.42 -4.27
CA VAL A 154 14.55 17.08 -5.30
C VAL A 154 13.27 17.66 -4.68
N ASP A 155 12.67 18.66 -5.33
CA ASP A 155 11.32 19.11 -4.98
C ASP A 155 10.25 18.18 -5.58
N GLY A 156 8.97 18.43 -5.26
CA GLY A 156 7.83 17.66 -5.78
C GLY A 156 7.68 17.67 -7.31
N GLY A 157 8.35 18.60 -8.01
CA GLY A 157 8.43 18.63 -9.48
C GLY A 157 9.65 17.90 -10.04
N GLY A 158 10.52 17.36 -9.18
CA GLY A 158 11.75 16.64 -9.55
C GLY A 158 12.97 17.54 -9.79
N ALA A 159 12.89 18.85 -9.53
CA ALA A 159 14.03 19.74 -9.65
C ALA A 159 14.99 19.56 -8.49
N ALA A 160 16.30 19.54 -8.77
CA ALA A 160 17.32 19.36 -7.73
C ALA A 160 17.32 20.53 -6.73
N ILE A 161 17.32 20.20 -5.44
CA ILE A 161 17.41 21.15 -4.33
C ILE A 161 18.55 20.78 -3.38
N GLY A 162 18.99 21.73 -2.57
CA GLY A 162 19.89 21.41 -1.46
C GLY A 162 19.18 20.55 -0.42
N CYS A 163 19.79 19.45 0.00
CA CYS A 163 19.26 18.66 1.11
C CYS A 163 19.36 19.48 2.40
N PRO A 164 18.23 19.75 3.08
CA PRO A 164 18.25 20.58 4.27
C PRO A 164 18.81 19.78 5.44
N SER A 165 19.39 20.48 6.42
CA SER A 165 20.13 19.84 7.52
C SER A 165 19.28 18.90 8.37
N GLU A 166 17.98 19.18 8.51
CA GLU A 166 17.03 18.35 9.25
C GLU A 166 16.83 16.97 8.62
N LEU A 167 17.03 16.82 7.31
CA LEU A 167 16.97 15.51 6.65
C LEU A 167 18.14 14.63 7.07
N GLY A 168 19.34 15.22 7.16
CA GLY A 168 20.55 14.48 7.54
C GLY A 168 20.89 13.34 6.57
N THR A 169 21.38 12.22 7.10
CA THR A 169 21.72 11.01 6.32
C THR A 169 21.18 9.72 6.95
N ASP A 170 20.36 9.86 8.00
CA ASP A 170 19.79 8.77 8.76
C ASP A 170 18.37 9.12 9.25
N TRP A 171 17.71 8.17 9.90
CA TRP A 171 16.30 8.28 10.28
C TRP A 171 16.07 8.91 11.66
N SER A 172 17.10 9.44 12.33
CA SER A 172 17.00 9.89 13.72
C SER A 172 15.99 11.04 13.89
N ASN A 173 15.81 11.87 12.85
CA ASN A 173 14.89 13.01 12.84
C ASN A 173 13.48 12.66 12.33
N ALA A 174 13.21 11.40 12.00
CA ALA A 174 11.90 10.99 11.55
C ALA A 174 10.92 10.90 12.73
N SER A 175 9.83 11.67 12.68
CA SER A 175 8.73 11.60 13.64
C SER A 175 7.63 10.65 13.20
N GLN A 176 7.54 10.34 11.90
CA GLN A 176 6.62 9.37 11.32
C GLN A 176 7.24 8.75 10.06
N VAL A 177 6.96 7.47 9.82
CA VAL A 177 7.32 6.76 8.58
C VAL A 177 6.15 5.87 8.20
N LEU A 178 5.70 5.98 6.95
CA LEU A 178 4.54 5.31 6.41
C LEU A 178 4.90 4.62 5.09
N ALA A 179 4.71 3.30 5.00
CA ALA A 179 4.66 2.59 3.73
C ALA A 179 3.32 2.92 3.06
N VAL A 180 3.37 3.73 2.00
CA VAL A 180 2.15 4.24 1.36
C VAL A 180 1.67 3.32 0.23
N GLY A 181 2.51 2.37 -0.19
CA GLY A 181 2.30 1.61 -1.43
C GLY A 181 2.97 2.28 -2.63
N SER A 182 2.61 1.86 -3.85
CA SER A 182 3.21 2.45 -5.05
C SER A 182 2.51 3.76 -5.44
N VAL A 183 3.26 4.86 -5.44
CA VAL A 183 2.77 6.15 -6.00
C VAL A 183 2.67 6.12 -7.53
N SER A 184 3.24 5.09 -8.16
CA SER A 184 3.15 4.89 -9.60
C SER A 184 1.98 4.01 -9.98
N ASN A 185 1.96 2.76 -9.53
CA ASN A 185 0.87 1.87 -9.88
C ASN A 185 0.89 0.62 -9.00
N GLU A 186 -0.25 0.29 -8.45
CA GLU A 186 -0.52 -0.97 -7.79
C GLU A 186 -1.45 -1.80 -8.66
N THR A 187 -0.94 -2.93 -9.15
CA THR A 187 -1.71 -3.84 -10.00
C THR A 187 -1.65 -5.25 -9.44
N ALA A 188 -2.74 -6.00 -9.65
CA ALA A 188 -2.74 -7.43 -9.40
C ALA A 188 -1.71 -8.14 -10.31
N GLY A 189 -0.92 -9.05 -9.74
CA GLY A 189 -0.07 -10.00 -10.49
C GLY A 189 1.42 -9.69 -10.53
N THR A 190 1.87 -8.47 -10.25
CA THR A 190 3.28 -8.17 -10.01
C THR A 190 3.39 -7.19 -8.85
N PRO A 191 3.88 -7.62 -7.68
CA PRO A 191 4.03 -6.76 -6.51
C PRO A 191 4.89 -5.55 -6.86
N ALA A 192 4.30 -4.36 -6.78
CA ALA A 192 5.03 -3.12 -6.86
C ALA A 192 5.82 -2.94 -5.56
N ARG A 193 7.01 -2.34 -5.68
CA ARG A 193 7.73 -1.91 -4.49
C ARG A 193 7.03 -0.73 -3.86
N THR A 194 6.98 -0.71 -2.54
CA THR A 194 6.36 0.36 -1.77
C THR A 194 7.22 1.62 -1.75
N ASN A 195 6.58 2.78 -1.81
CA ASN A 195 7.19 4.05 -1.46
C ASN A 195 7.04 4.29 0.04
N LEU A 196 7.96 5.06 0.63
CA LEU A 196 7.79 5.57 1.98
C LEU A 196 7.44 7.06 1.94
N VAL A 197 6.54 7.48 2.82
CA VAL A 197 6.33 8.88 3.16
C VAL A 197 6.76 9.06 4.61
N ALA A 198 7.49 10.13 4.93
CA ALA A 198 7.93 10.41 6.29
C ALA A 198 7.79 11.88 6.64
N VAL A 199 7.54 12.15 7.92
CA VAL A 199 7.75 13.48 8.50
C VAL A 199 9.15 13.49 9.12
N ILE A 200 10.03 14.33 8.59
CA ILE A 200 11.40 14.50 9.08
C ILE A 200 11.61 15.96 9.48
N GLY A 201 11.95 16.18 10.74
CA GLY A 201 11.75 17.49 11.36
C GLY A 201 10.26 17.83 11.34
N THR A 202 9.88 18.85 10.56
CA THR A 202 8.49 19.26 10.35
C THR A 202 7.98 19.00 8.93
N LYS A 203 8.85 18.55 8.01
CA LYS A 203 8.59 18.51 6.57
C LYS A 203 8.14 17.13 6.11
N LEU A 204 7.37 17.08 5.02
CA LEU A 204 6.91 15.85 4.40
C LEU A 204 7.82 15.44 3.25
N TRP A 205 8.29 14.19 3.28
CA TRP A 205 9.21 13.63 2.30
C TRP A 205 8.67 12.33 1.70
N LEU A 206 8.96 12.10 0.42
CA LEU A 206 8.71 10.86 -0.30
C LEU A 206 10.04 10.20 -0.65
N PHE A 207 10.13 8.91 -0.32
CA PHE A 207 11.28 8.06 -0.60
C PHE A 207 10.86 6.99 -1.61
N SER A 208 11.59 6.97 -2.74
CA SER A 208 11.35 5.96 -3.76
C SER A 208 12.03 4.64 -3.39
N PRO A 209 11.41 3.49 -3.69
CA PRO A 209 12.07 2.20 -3.50
C PRO A 209 13.32 2.11 -4.36
N GLY A 210 14.29 1.33 -3.90
CA GLY A 210 15.48 1.04 -4.67
C GLY A 210 15.21 0.02 -5.79
N SER A 211 16.16 -0.11 -6.72
CA SER A 211 16.01 -0.94 -7.93
C SER A 211 16.28 -2.43 -7.72
N ASN A 212 16.77 -2.85 -6.54
CA ASN A 212 17.12 -4.23 -6.25
C ASN A 212 16.86 -4.58 -4.77
N ASN A 213 17.03 -5.85 -4.39
CA ASN A 213 16.66 -6.33 -3.04
C ASN A 213 17.73 -6.06 -1.97
N VAL A 214 18.82 -5.38 -2.32
CA VAL A 214 19.91 -5.02 -1.40
C VAL A 214 19.83 -3.54 -1.04
N LYS A 215 19.64 -2.69 -2.05
CA LYS A 215 19.41 -1.26 -1.88
C LYS A 215 17.91 -1.01 -1.83
N LEU A 216 17.38 -0.82 -0.63
CA LEU A 216 15.94 -0.80 -0.35
C LEU A 216 15.26 0.51 -0.76
N LEU A 217 16.00 1.63 -0.77
CA LEU A 217 15.55 2.95 -1.23
C LEU A 217 16.49 3.53 -2.27
N ALA A 218 15.94 4.35 -3.17
CA ALA A 218 16.73 5.21 -4.04
C ALA A 218 17.46 6.27 -3.20
N PRO A 219 18.67 6.71 -3.58
CA PRO A 219 19.40 7.76 -2.85
C PRO A 219 18.94 9.18 -3.25
N VAL A 220 17.68 9.30 -3.70
CA VAL A 220 17.08 10.55 -4.17
C VAL A 220 15.77 10.75 -3.42
N ASP A 221 15.75 11.75 -2.55
CA ASP A 221 14.65 12.01 -1.63
C ASP A 221 13.84 13.21 -2.13
N THR A 222 12.52 13.08 -2.17
CA THR A 222 11.63 14.10 -2.75
C THR A 222 10.94 14.88 -1.64
N LEU A 223 11.14 16.20 -1.59
CA LEU A 223 10.42 17.07 -0.67
C LEU A 223 9.00 17.28 -1.20
N LEU A 224 8.00 16.69 -0.53
CA LEU A 224 6.59 16.88 -0.87
C LEU A 224 6.07 18.21 -0.33
N SER A 225 6.45 18.56 0.90
CA SER A 225 6.00 19.79 1.55
C SER A 225 7.08 20.37 2.44
N GLY A 226 7.36 21.66 2.22
CA GLY A 226 8.20 22.44 3.11
C GLY A 226 7.50 22.99 4.36
N LEU A 227 6.17 22.80 4.47
CA LEU A 227 5.34 23.27 5.59
C LEU A 227 5.35 22.27 6.76
N ASP A 228 4.69 22.63 7.86
CA ASP A 228 4.71 21.87 9.11
C ASP A 228 3.61 20.79 9.15
N TRP A 229 4.04 19.53 9.17
CA TRP A 229 3.20 18.34 9.27
C TRP A 229 3.15 17.75 10.70
N SER A 230 3.71 18.45 11.69
CA SER A 230 3.82 17.95 13.07
C SER A 230 2.49 17.80 13.80
N ASP A 231 1.40 18.36 13.28
CA ASP A 231 0.04 18.25 13.86
C ASP A 231 -0.84 17.22 13.12
N TYR A 232 -0.25 16.40 12.24
CA TYR A 232 -0.99 15.44 11.43
C TYR A 232 -0.46 14.02 11.64
N ASP A 233 -1.34 13.02 11.82
CA ASP A 233 -0.99 11.59 11.75
C ASP A 233 -1.09 11.14 10.29
N LEU A 234 -0.02 10.56 9.71
CA LEU A 234 -0.02 10.04 8.34
C LEU A 234 -0.75 8.70 8.26
N ILE A 235 -1.58 8.51 7.23
CA ILE A 235 -2.39 7.31 7.01
C ILE A 235 -2.24 6.83 5.56
N GLY A 236 -1.96 5.54 5.37
CA GLY A 236 -1.69 4.93 4.06
C GLY A 236 -2.77 3.94 3.63
N PRO A 237 -3.86 4.39 3.00
CA PRO A 237 -4.96 3.52 2.60
C PRO A 237 -4.71 2.67 1.35
N GLY A 238 -3.61 2.91 0.64
CA GLY A 238 -3.44 2.40 -0.72
C GLY A 238 -4.18 3.28 -1.72
N PRO A 239 -4.74 2.72 -2.81
CA PRO A 239 -5.26 3.49 -3.93
C PRO A 239 -6.68 4.01 -3.68
N ALA A 240 -6.80 4.89 -2.70
CA ALA A 240 -8.07 5.42 -2.23
C ALA A 240 -8.60 6.63 -3.03
N ASN A 241 -7.83 7.16 -3.98
CA ASN A 241 -8.28 8.17 -4.93
C ASN A 241 -8.87 7.56 -6.23
N GLY A 242 -9.14 6.25 -6.21
CA GLY A 242 -9.63 5.50 -7.35
C GLY A 242 -8.58 5.32 -8.46
N THR A 243 -9.04 4.81 -9.60
CA THR A 243 -8.16 4.72 -10.78
C THR A 243 -7.95 6.09 -11.40
N THR A 244 -6.71 6.41 -11.73
CA THR A 244 -6.33 7.64 -12.44
C THR A 244 -5.98 7.31 -13.88
N THR A 245 -6.72 7.89 -14.83
CA THR A 245 -6.42 7.79 -16.26
C THR A 245 -5.70 9.04 -16.73
N CYS A 246 -4.58 8.87 -17.41
CA CYS A 246 -3.80 9.94 -18.00
C CYS A 246 -3.48 9.65 -19.46
N THR A 247 -3.70 10.63 -20.32
CA THR A 247 -3.29 10.60 -21.73
C THR A 247 -2.15 11.60 -21.92
N ASP A 248 -0.98 11.11 -22.32
CA ASP A 248 0.19 11.98 -22.55
C ASP A 248 0.04 12.82 -23.84
N ALA A 249 0.99 13.73 -24.07
CA ALA A 249 1.00 14.59 -25.26
C ALA A 249 1.15 13.81 -26.59
N ALA A 250 1.60 12.55 -26.55
CA ALA A 250 1.67 11.66 -27.70
C ALA A 250 0.36 10.88 -27.94
N GLY A 251 -0.64 11.04 -27.06
CA GLY A 251 -1.92 10.34 -27.10
C GLY A 251 -1.92 8.96 -26.42
N THR A 252 -0.84 8.58 -25.75
CA THR A 252 -0.76 7.30 -25.00
C THR A 252 -1.58 7.41 -23.73
N THR A 253 -2.56 6.52 -23.56
CA THR A 253 -3.42 6.51 -22.38
C THR A 253 -3.01 5.41 -21.42
N THR A 254 -2.79 5.77 -20.15
CA THR A 254 -2.46 4.85 -19.06
C THR A 254 -3.47 5.02 -17.93
N THR A 255 -4.00 3.90 -17.41
CA THR A 255 -4.82 3.89 -16.20
C THR A 255 -4.04 3.23 -15.08
N THR A 256 -3.92 3.90 -13.95
CA THR A 256 -3.15 3.44 -12.78
C THR A 256 -3.97 3.51 -11.51
N SER A 257 -3.74 2.57 -10.60
CA SER A 257 -4.18 2.67 -9.20
C SER A 257 -2.99 3.15 -8.38
N GLN A 258 -2.98 4.43 -8.03
CA GLN A 258 -1.86 5.04 -7.30
C GLN A 258 -2.18 5.11 -5.83
N ALA A 259 -1.18 4.89 -4.98
CA ALA A 259 -1.28 5.17 -3.56
C ALA A 259 -1.81 6.60 -3.30
N THR A 260 -2.63 6.75 -2.26
CA THR A 260 -3.11 8.02 -1.73
C THR A 260 -2.46 8.27 -0.37
N LEU A 261 -2.17 9.51 -0.04
CA LEU A 261 -1.86 9.88 1.35
C LEU A 261 -3.14 10.39 2.00
N TRP A 262 -3.50 9.82 3.15
CA TRP A 262 -4.43 10.45 4.07
C TRP A 262 -3.66 11.02 5.25
N ALA A 263 -4.26 11.99 5.95
CA ALA A 263 -3.78 12.39 7.25
C ALA A 263 -4.92 12.72 8.18
N ARG A 264 -4.72 12.48 9.48
CA ARG A 264 -5.62 12.95 10.52
C ARG A 264 -5.06 14.21 11.14
N GLU A 265 -5.83 15.29 11.12
CA GLU A 265 -5.52 16.52 11.86
C GLU A 265 -5.73 16.28 13.37
N ARG A 266 -4.66 16.30 14.17
CA ARG A 266 -4.71 15.98 15.60
C ARG A 266 -5.54 16.96 16.42
N SER A 267 -5.71 18.19 15.97
CA SER A 267 -6.47 19.21 16.70
C SER A 267 -7.99 19.03 16.59
N THR A 268 -8.46 18.43 15.50
CA THR A 268 -9.90 18.33 15.18
C THR A 268 -10.41 16.90 14.99
N GLY A 269 -9.52 15.94 14.75
CA GLY A 269 -9.86 14.59 14.36
C GLY A 269 -10.41 14.46 12.92
N ARG A 270 -10.25 15.50 12.08
CA ARG A 270 -10.61 15.44 10.65
C ARG A 270 -9.65 14.53 9.91
N ILE A 271 -10.20 13.75 8.97
CA ILE A 271 -9.42 12.96 8.01
C ILE A 271 -9.38 13.72 6.69
N LEU A 272 -8.16 14.02 6.24
CA LEU A 272 -7.88 14.74 5.00
C LEU A 272 -7.24 13.79 3.98
N SER A 273 -7.62 13.92 2.72
CA SER A 273 -7.10 13.16 1.60
C SER A 273 -6.22 14.01 0.69
N TYR A 274 -5.07 13.45 0.31
CA TYR A 274 -4.06 14.03 -0.57
C TYR A 274 -3.77 13.04 -1.70
N PRO A 275 -4.46 13.15 -2.84
CA PRO A 275 -4.24 12.24 -3.96
C PRO A 275 -2.87 12.44 -4.61
N PHE A 276 -2.19 11.33 -4.91
CA PHE A 276 -1.12 11.34 -5.89
C PHE A 276 -1.74 11.10 -7.26
N THR A 277 -1.59 12.06 -8.17
CA THR A 277 -2.23 12.04 -9.49
C THR A 277 -1.20 11.89 -10.60
N ARG A 278 -1.61 12.09 -11.85
CA ARG A 278 -0.77 12.03 -13.05
C ARG A 278 -0.87 13.35 -13.82
N ASN A 279 0.28 13.92 -14.15
CA ASN A 279 0.35 15.13 -14.97
C ASN A 279 0.53 14.79 -16.46
N ALA A 280 -0.52 14.99 -17.26
CA ALA A 280 -0.51 14.76 -18.71
C ALA A 280 0.55 15.59 -19.46
N ALA A 281 0.78 16.85 -19.03
CA ALA A 281 1.78 17.72 -19.63
C ALA A 281 3.22 17.26 -19.33
N ALA A 282 3.40 16.44 -18.30
CA ALA A 282 4.68 15.84 -17.90
C ALA A 282 4.74 14.34 -18.25
N ASN A 283 4.16 13.93 -19.37
CA ASN A 283 4.18 12.54 -19.84
C ASN A 283 3.64 11.54 -18.80
N CYS A 284 2.56 11.92 -18.11
CA CYS A 284 1.95 11.17 -17.03
C CYS A 284 2.92 10.86 -15.87
N ALA A 285 3.87 11.75 -15.59
CA ALA A 285 4.64 11.69 -14.35
C ALA A 285 3.71 11.77 -13.13
N VAL A 286 4.15 11.20 -12.00
CA VAL A 286 3.45 11.30 -10.72
C VAL A 286 3.41 12.76 -10.29
N ASP A 287 2.24 13.24 -9.88
CA ASP A 287 2.04 14.59 -9.37
C ASP A 287 1.58 14.52 -7.90
N PRO A 288 2.46 14.85 -6.95
CA PRO A 288 2.14 14.82 -5.52
C PRO A 288 1.71 16.18 -4.96
N SER A 289 1.41 17.17 -5.81
CA SER A 289 1.17 18.56 -5.40
C SER A 289 0.05 18.74 -4.39
N ALA A 290 -0.93 17.83 -4.34
CA ALA A 290 -1.97 17.85 -3.32
C ALA A 290 -1.39 17.82 -1.89
N ALA A 291 -0.29 17.08 -1.67
CA ALA A 291 0.37 16.96 -0.37
C ALA A 291 1.33 18.14 -0.05
N ALA A 292 1.35 19.21 -0.85
CA ALA A 292 2.24 20.34 -0.62
C ALA A 292 1.82 21.21 0.58
N ASP A 293 0.53 21.25 0.92
CA ASP A 293 -0.02 22.00 2.05
C ASP A 293 -0.94 21.11 2.91
N PRO A 294 -0.57 20.83 4.19
CA PRO A 294 -1.37 19.98 5.06
C PRO A 294 -2.73 20.58 5.44
N ALA A 295 -2.98 21.87 5.20
CA ALA A 295 -4.29 22.47 5.45
C ALA A 295 -5.25 22.34 4.25
N GLN A 296 -4.76 21.96 3.06
CA GLN A 296 -5.52 21.96 1.80
C GLN A 296 -6.03 20.58 1.37
N GLY A 297 -5.85 19.55 2.20
CA GLY A 297 -6.39 18.23 1.89
C GLY A 297 -7.92 18.21 1.84
N THR A 298 -8.49 17.33 1.01
CA THR A 298 -9.94 17.15 0.92
C THR A 298 -10.44 16.43 2.18
N VAL A 299 -11.39 17.02 2.91
CA VAL A 299 -11.97 16.37 4.09
C VAL A 299 -12.83 15.18 3.65
N ILE A 300 -12.50 14.00 4.15
CA ILE A 300 -13.23 12.74 3.90
C ILE A 300 -13.73 12.09 5.20
N GLY A 301 -13.46 12.70 6.35
CA GLY A 301 -13.92 12.18 7.64
C GLY A 301 -13.84 13.24 8.74
N SER A 302 -14.67 13.08 9.77
CA SER A 302 -14.68 13.94 10.96
C SER A 302 -15.22 13.16 12.17
N GLY A 303 -15.03 13.69 13.38
CA GLY A 303 -15.55 13.08 14.61
C GLY A 303 -14.70 11.93 15.17
N ILE A 304 -13.51 11.70 14.61
CA ILE A 304 -12.56 10.71 15.14
C ILE A 304 -11.68 11.41 16.18
N ASP A 305 -12.19 11.53 17.41
CA ASP A 305 -11.54 12.26 18.52
C ASP A 305 -10.20 11.61 18.95
N PRO A 306 -9.07 12.35 18.99
CA PRO A 306 -7.78 11.88 19.47
C PRO A 306 -7.77 11.31 20.88
N ALA A 307 -8.66 11.79 21.76
CA ALA A 307 -8.78 11.28 23.11
C ALA A 307 -9.48 9.91 23.15
N VAL A 308 -10.41 9.65 22.22
CA VAL A 308 -11.13 8.38 22.11
C VAL A 308 -10.31 7.36 21.31
N TYR A 309 -9.69 7.81 20.22
CA TYR A 309 -8.87 7.00 19.33
C TYR A 309 -7.46 7.61 19.21
N PRO A 310 -6.54 7.27 20.14
CA PRO A 310 -5.16 7.73 20.08
C PRO A 310 -4.39 7.16 18.88
N VAL A 311 -4.82 6.02 18.33
CA VAL A 311 -4.26 5.44 17.10
C VAL A 311 -5.35 5.37 16.04
N VAL A 312 -5.05 5.89 14.86
CA VAL A 312 -5.94 5.86 13.69
C VAL A 312 -5.10 5.53 12.47
N GLY A 313 -5.61 4.66 11.60
CA GLY A 313 -4.90 4.23 10.41
C GLY A 313 -5.81 3.62 9.36
N SER A 314 -5.19 3.10 8.31
CA SER A 314 -5.82 2.33 7.24
C SER A 314 -4.77 1.37 6.70
N VAL A 315 -5.18 0.19 6.30
CA VAL A 315 -4.33 -0.81 5.62
C VAL A 315 -4.91 -1.25 4.27
N GLY A 316 -6.07 -0.70 3.89
CA GLY A 316 -6.79 -1.05 2.67
C GLY A 316 -8.23 -1.39 3.00
N ASP A 317 -8.81 -2.26 2.18
CA ASP A 317 -10.18 -2.76 2.31
C ASP A 317 -10.24 -3.86 3.37
N LEU A 318 -10.71 -3.51 4.57
CA LEU A 318 -10.85 -4.40 5.73
C LEU A 318 -12.21 -5.12 5.73
N THR A 319 -13.20 -4.61 4.98
CA THR A 319 -14.57 -5.14 4.93
C THR A 319 -14.85 -6.03 3.73
N GLY A 320 -13.95 -6.04 2.75
CA GLY A 320 -14.03 -6.84 1.52
C GLY A 320 -14.93 -6.22 0.44
N ASP A 321 -15.23 -4.92 0.53
CA ASP A 321 -16.14 -4.23 -0.41
C ASP A 321 -15.40 -3.56 -1.59
N GLY A 322 -14.07 -3.66 -1.62
CA GLY A 322 -13.18 -3.07 -2.62
C GLY A 322 -12.81 -1.62 -2.35
N VAL A 323 -13.22 -1.05 -1.21
CA VAL A 323 -12.98 0.35 -0.83
C VAL A 323 -12.07 0.41 0.40
N PRO A 324 -11.01 1.23 0.41
CA PRO A 324 -10.18 1.36 1.61
C PRO A 324 -10.96 1.90 2.83
N ASP A 325 -10.73 1.26 3.97
CA ASP A 325 -11.42 1.50 5.24
C ASP A 325 -10.55 2.23 6.26
N LEU A 326 -11.16 2.92 7.21
CA LEU A 326 -10.45 3.51 8.35
C LEU A 326 -10.57 2.59 9.56
N TYR A 327 -9.51 2.49 10.36
CA TYR A 327 -9.59 1.91 11.70
C TYR A 327 -9.10 2.89 12.76
N GLY A 328 -9.57 2.67 13.99
CA GLY A 328 -9.14 3.39 15.18
C GLY A 328 -9.07 2.46 16.37
N GLN A 329 -8.06 2.64 17.21
CA GLN A 329 -7.87 1.87 18.44
C GLN A 329 -8.10 2.79 19.65
N ASP A 330 -8.92 2.35 20.60
CA ASP A 330 -9.11 3.04 21.88
C ASP A 330 -7.98 2.70 22.90
N PRO A 331 -7.87 3.42 24.03
CA PRO A 331 -6.86 3.13 25.05
C PRO A 331 -6.97 1.73 25.68
N GLU A 332 -8.13 1.08 25.61
CA GLU A 332 -8.32 -0.31 26.03
C GLU A 332 -7.92 -1.34 24.97
N GLY A 333 -7.42 -0.88 23.82
CA GLY A 333 -6.97 -1.72 22.73
C GLY A 333 -8.09 -2.29 21.87
N ARG A 334 -9.32 -1.74 21.92
CA ARG A 334 -10.41 -2.14 21.03
C ARG A 334 -10.27 -1.42 19.70
N VAL A 335 -10.37 -2.19 18.63
CA VAL A 335 -10.32 -1.70 17.25
C VAL A 335 -11.74 -1.52 16.72
N THR A 336 -12.02 -0.30 16.25
CA THR A 336 -13.22 0.06 15.50
C THR A 336 -12.83 0.27 14.04
N VAL A 337 -13.61 -0.27 13.11
CA VAL A 337 -13.47 0.00 11.66
C VAL A 337 -14.66 0.79 11.17
N TRP A 338 -14.37 1.83 10.37
CA TRP A 338 -15.35 2.60 9.61
C TRP A 338 -15.21 2.28 8.13
N PRO A 339 -16.23 1.65 7.51
CA PRO A 339 -16.17 1.29 6.10
C PRO A 339 -16.01 2.52 5.21
N GLY A 340 -15.15 2.46 4.21
CA GLY A 340 -15.00 3.50 3.21
C GLY A 340 -16.28 3.69 2.39
N THR A 341 -16.53 4.91 1.92
CA THR A 341 -17.66 5.19 1.02
C THR A 341 -17.18 5.99 -0.20
N VAL A 342 -17.67 5.59 -1.37
CA VAL A 342 -17.33 6.24 -2.65
C VAL A 342 -18.42 7.19 -3.09
N GLY A 343 -18.03 8.39 -3.54
CA GLY A 343 -18.97 9.49 -3.82
C GLY A 343 -19.25 9.76 -5.30
N ASP A 344 -18.36 9.34 -6.20
CA ASP A 344 -18.46 9.64 -7.64
C ASP A 344 -18.04 8.44 -8.52
N ALA A 345 -19.02 7.79 -9.15
CA ALA A 345 -18.78 6.66 -10.05
C ALA A 345 -18.33 7.05 -11.47
N ILE A 346 -18.38 8.35 -11.84
CA ILE A 346 -18.22 8.80 -13.23
C ILE A 346 -16.86 9.48 -13.45
N GLY A 347 -16.35 10.24 -12.48
CA GLY A 347 -15.06 10.95 -12.58
C GLY A 347 -13.88 10.21 -11.94
N HIS A 348 -14.09 9.57 -10.78
CA HIS A 348 -13.06 8.87 -10.00
C HIS A 348 -13.63 7.58 -9.38
N PRO A 349 -13.97 6.56 -10.19
CA PRO A 349 -14.54 5.33 -9.67
C PRO A 349 -13.59 4.70 -8.65
N GLY A 350 -14.11 4.46 -7.45
CA GLY A 350 -13.35 3.91 -6.31
C GLY A 350 -12.70 4.95 -5.40
N ALA A 351 -12.87 6.26 -5.65
CA ALA A 351 -12.37 7.28 -4.73
C ALA A 351 -13.17 7.35 -3.44
N VAL A 352 -12.50 7.22 -2.31
CA VAL A 352 -13.09 7.38 -0.97
C VAL A 352 -13.40 8.85 -0.72
N THR A 353 -14.63 9.11 -0.31
CA THR A 353 -15.16 10.46 -0.05
C THR A 353 -15.76 10.62 1.35
N GLY A 354 -15.82 9.53 2.11
CA GLY A 354 -16.51 9.47 3.39
C GLY A 354 -16.28 8.12 4.06
N PHE A 355 -16.74 7.99 5.30
CA PHE A 355 -16.79 6.73 6.02
C PHE A 355 -18.19 6.45 6.57
N GLY A 356 -18.62 5.19 6.50
CA GLY A 356 -19.85 4.69 7.08
C GLY A 356 -19.75 4.53 8.60
N ALA A 357 -20.89 4.23 9.23
CA ALA A 357 -20.88 3.83 10.63
C ALA A 357 -20.16 2.49 10.79
N PRO A 358 -19.49 2.24 11.94
CA PRO A 358 -18.92 0.93 12.21
C PRO A 358 -19.97 -0.17 12.09
N PRO A 359 -19.62 -1.35 11.55
CA PRO A 359 -20.51 -2.50 11.58
C PRO A 359 -20.95 -2.76 13.02
N VAL A 360 -22.27 -2.94 13.23
CA VAL A 360 -22.78 -3.40 14.51
C VAL A 360 -22.35 -4.86 14.69
N GLY A 361 -21.50 -5.11 15.68
CA GLY A 361 -21.09 -6.46 16.11
C GLY A 361 -22.20 -7.23 16.81
#